data_AF-T0RV67-F1
#
_entry.id   AF-T0RV67-F1
#
_cell.length_a   1.000
_cell.length_b   1.000
_cell.length_c   1.000
_cell.angle_alpha   90.00
_cell.angle_beta   90.00
_cell.angle_gamma   90.00
#
_symmetry.space_group_name_H-M   'P 1'
#
loop_
_entity.id
_entity.type
_entity.pdbx_description
1 polymer ?
#
loop_
_entity_poly.entity_id
_entity_poly.type
_entity_poly.pdbx_seq_one_letter_code
_entity_poly.pdbx_strand_id
1 'polypeptide(L)'
;MISILSLQIQATDKKAYQYDNNADGKIDSTYFYNQSGFLSFERDRNYDGKIDHKKEYQQKSSLYTELQDTNFDGDFDKEIIAKIQDQKVLVTEYSLTPVKSIIREYQYDLVQTANDDCQYIDRSHVLNEINDFVKKFDGTLKKVNSDLLGLENFLIHNSCKKNFGKKNLSKIISNATRQGLSCLTKLAKQSKNSKKQVELFNLLNRMDSSLKDNSWQVNVLCNDKEYFKKDDSSRSSDAMAAATTQPGTFRGTPHPLITINPSLKTGFFGSTDTEEMTSVFFHEMLHNYGYNHQEGYDIVYGCEVCCFPREFNKNSQKTACNVCKGDYSSKTSEEYMKDIALLGHFSKTNPAKEYFADHYKDLKNNRTMRASFMTAILNMHPEMLTELHKKYPDITDSFDKEVAKEMKSKQYYDNTSELVRSQSKVTAEIIGSIFFERDKTKIKSALKKLKVANLPYIRTRHTSMTNKNHPGGFQLLSDIEVLLKMARRGEKDKELRRLYTSALLKIDHSFTEYSQSKR
;
A
#
# COMPACT_ATOMS: atom_id res chain seq x y z
N MET A 1 34.43 27.66 43.52
CA MET A 1 33.18 27.80 42.74
C MET A 1 33.28 26.92 41.51
N ILE A 2 32.66 25.75 41.54
CA ILE A 2 32.38 24.95 40.34
C ILE A 2 30.93 24.51 40.50
N SER A 3 30.04 25.17 39.76
CA SER A 3 28.61 24.84 39.71
C SER A 3 28.43 23.55 38.92
N ILE A 4 27.93 22.52 39.60
CA ILE A 4 27.43 21.31 38.97
C ILE A 4 26.02 21.65 38.47
N LEU A 5 25.88 21.85 37.15
CA LEU A 5 24.56 21.85 36.50
C LEU A 5 24.07 20.40 36.46
N SER A 6 23.25 20.02 37.43
CA SER A 6 22.43 18.82 37.36
C SER A 6 21.34 19.03 36.30
N LEU A 7 21.48 18.35 35.15
CA LEU A 7 20.35 18.13 34.24
C LEU A 7 19.34 17.23 34.96
N GLN A 8 18.33 17.83 35.60
CA GLN A 8 17.11 17.12 35.94
C GLN A 8 16.34 16.88 34.64
N ILE A 9 16.41 15.65 34.14
CA ILE A 9 15.48 15.15 33.12
C ILE A 9 14.08 15.20 33.76
N GLN A 10 13.23 16.10 33.29
CA GLN A 10 11.82 16.12 33.65
C GLN A 10 11.22 14.76 33.26
N ALA A 11 10.72 14.02 34.24
CA ALA A 11 9.98 12.79 34.02
C ALA A 11 8.72 13.11 33.21
N THR A 12 8.74 12.77 31.91
CA THR A 12 7.53 12.68 31.10
C THR A 12 6.72 11.48 31.60
N ASP A 13 5.42 11.67 31.90
CA ASP A 13 4.49 10.59 32.25
C ASP A 13 4.53 9.50 31.17
N LYS A 14 5.32 8.45 31.44
CA LYS A 14 5.51 7.30 30.57
C LYS A 14 4.47 6.25 30.96
N LYS A 15 3.49 6.01 30.09
CA LYS A 15 2.53 4.92 30.26
C LYS A 15 3.10 3.65 29.67
N ALA A 16 3.05 2.56 30.43
CA ALA A 16 3.47 1.24 30.00
C ALA A 16 2.25 0.34 29.79
N TYR A 17 2.21 -0.39 28.68
CA TYR A 17 1.22 -1.41 28.39
C TYR A 17 1.96 -2.74 28.34
N GLN A 18 1.62 -3.62 29.27
CA GLN A 18 2.27 -4.92 29.45
C GLN A 18 1.37 -6.02 28.90
N TYR A 19 1.99 -7.00 28.26
CA TYR A 19 1.32 -8.10 27.59
C TYR A 19 2.02 -9.40 27.95
N ASP A 20 1.25 -10.34 28.48
CA ASP A 20 1.57 -11.75 28.61
C ASP A 20 0.95 -12.44 27.37
N ASN A 21 1.76 -12.69 26.36
CA ASN A 21 1.33 -13.17 25.04
C ASN A 21 1.12 -14.69 25.02
N ASN A 22 1.71 -15.44 25.95
CA ASN A 22 1.56 -16.90 26.05
C ASN A 22 0.65 -17.36 27.22
N ALA A 23 0.19 -16.43 28.06
CA ALA A 23 -0.66 -16.61 29.23
C ALA A 23 -0.02 -17.48 30.33
N ASP A 24 1.30 -17.43 30.48
CA ASP A 24 2.02 -18.19 31.50
C ASP A 24 2.18 -17.43 32.84
N GLY A 25 1.68 -16.21 32.92
CA GLY A 25 1.75 -15.32 34.08
C GLY A 25 2.99 -14.42 34.09
N LYS A 26 3.83 -14.45 33.04
CA LYS A 26 4.98 -13.56 32.86
C LYS A 26 4.71 -12.56 31.73
N ILE A 27 5.30 -11.38 31.83
CA ILE A 27 5.14 -10.34 30.81
C ILE A 27 6.13 -10.59 29.67
N ASP A 28 5.58 -10.83 28.49
CA ASP A 28 6.33 -11.06 27.25
C ASP A 28 6.61 -9.76 26.50
N SER A 29 5.77 -8.73 26.63
CA SER A 29 5.97 -7.48 25.90
C SER A 29 5.56 -6.28 26.72
N THR A 30 6.35 -5.21 26.66
CA THR A 30 6.00 -3.93 27.26
C THR A 30 6.16 -2.82 26.23
N TYR A 31 5.09 -2.08 25.99
CA TYR A 31 5.06 -0.94 25.08
C TYR A 31 4.91 0.35 25.86
N PHE A 32 5.72 1.34 25.53
CA PHE A 32 5.79 2.58 26.26
C PHE A 32 5.34 3.75 25.39
N TYR A 33 4.51 4.62 25.97
CA TYR A 33 3.94 5.78 25.31
C TYR A 33 4.08 7.01 26.19
N ASN A 34 4.09 8.19 25.55
CA ASN A 34 3.90 9.46 26.21
C ASN A 34 2.83 10.30 25.47
N GLN A 35 2.65 11.55 25.89
CA GLN A 35 1.69 12.47 25.27
C GLN A 35 1.94 12.75 23.78
N SER A 36 3.15 12.49 23.28
CA SER A 36 3.54 12.68 21.88
C SER A 36 3.45 11.40 21.04
N GLY A 37 3.05 10.26 21.66
CA GLY A 37 2.86 8.99 20.98
C GLY A 37 3.79 7.89 21.48
N PHE A 38 4.12 6.96 20.59
CA PHE A 38 4.91 5.76 20.90
C PHE A 38 6.38 6.10 21.17
N LEU A 39 6.95 5.55 22.25
CA LEU A 39 8.32 5.81 22.70
C LEU A 39 9.23 4.60 22.45
N SER A 40 8.83 3.42 22.90
CA SER A 40 9.69 2.23 22.89
C SER A 40 8.89 0.96 23.11
N PHE A 41 9.45 -0.21 22.77
CA PHE A 41 8.97 -1.50 23.26
C PHE A 41 10.11 -2.39 23.73
N GLU A 42 9.76 -3.36 24.57
CA GLU A 42 10.58 -4.48 25.02
C GLU A 42 9.79 -5.76 24.76
N ARG A 43 10.46 -6.82 24.29
CA ARG A 43 9.84 -8.11 23.98
C ARG A 43 10.72 -9.30 24.34
N ASP A 44 10.09 -10.31 24.90
CA ASP A 44 10.48 -11.71 24.93
C ASP A 44 9.79 -12.40 23.73
N ARG A 45 10.57 -12.84 22.74
CA ARG A 45 10.11 -13.51 21.52
C ARG A 45 10.10 -15.03 21.66
N ASN A 46 10.86 -15.60 22.61
CA ASN A 46 10.97 -17.06 22.80
C ASN A 46 10.17 -17.58 24.01
N TYR A 47 9.59 -16.67 24.80
CA TYR A 47 8.77 -16.93 25.97
C TYR A 47 9.52 -17.62 27.12
N ASP A 48 10.79 -17.30 27.32
CA ASP A 48 11.61 -17.88 28.41
C ASP A 48 11.60 -17.03 29.70
N GLY A 49 10.98 -15.85 29.66
CA GLY A 49 10.92 -14.86 30.73
C GLY A 49 12.04 -13.83 30.68
N LYS A 50 12.85 -13.77 29.62
CA LYS A 50 13.90 -12.78 29.41
C LYS A 50 13.60 -11.94 28.15
N ILE A 51 13.85 -10.64 28.25
CA ILE A 51 13.70 -9.74 27.10
C ILE A 51 14.85 -9.96 26.13
N ASP A 52 14.53 -10.43 24.92
CA ASP A 52 15.48 -10.66 23.84
C ASP A 52 15.40 -9.58 22.73
N HIS A 53 14.48 -8.63 22.84
CA HIS A 53 14.32 -7.55 21.87
C HIS A 53 13.89 -6.24 22.53
N LYS A 54 14.62 -5.16 22.29
CA LYS A 54 14.26 -3.81 22.73
C LYS A 54 14.39 -2.82 21.58
N LYS A 55 13.42 -1.91 21.44
CA LYS A 55 13.48 -0.82 20.45
C LYS A 55 13.04 0.49 21.08
N GLU A 56 13.84 1.54 20.92
CA GLU A 56 13.58 2.88 21.46
C GLU A 56 13.65 3.94 20.37
N TYR A 57 12.67 4.83 20.34
CA TYR A 57 12.55 5.92 19.37
C TYR A 57 12.93 7.25 19.99
N GLN A 58 13.74 8.04 19.28
CA GLN A 58 14.09 9.39 19.70
C GLN A 58 13.07 10.40 19.18
N GLN A 59 12.29 10.99 20.10
CA GLN A 59 11.12 11.84 19.80
C GLN A 59 11.38 13.07 18.92
N LYS A 60 12.64 13.52 18.78
CA LYS A 60 12.99 14.73 18.03
C LYS A 60 13.60 14.48 16.66
N SER A 61 13.88 13.23 16.29
CA SER A 61 14.80 12.96 15.18
C SER A 61 14.45 11.76 14.31
N SER A 62 13.28 11.10 14.50
CA SER A 62 12.89 9.89 13.74
C SER A 62 14.02 8.84 13.68
N LEU A 63 14.79 8.75 14.77
CA LEU A 63 15.87 7.80 14.97
C LEU A 63 15.34 6.68 15.86
N TYR A 64 15.85 5.47 15.68
CA TYR A 64 15.64 4.40 16.65
C TYR A 64 16.96 3.71 16.98
N THR A 65 17.00 3.13 18.17
CA THR A 65 18.01 2.16 18.58
C THR A 65 17.30 0.87 18.91
N GLU A 66 17.82 -0.24 18.41
CA GLU A 66 17.26 -1.57 18.59
C GLU A 66 18.34 -2.52 19.08
N LEU A 67 18.01 -3.35 20.05
CA LEU A 67 18.87 -4.40 20.61
C LEU A 67 18.16 -5.73 20.41
N GLN A 68 18.90 -6.73 19.90
CA GLN A 68 18.41 -8.09 19.68
C GLN A 68 19.39 -9.11 20.25
N ASP A 69 18.86 -10.04 21.03
CA ASP A 69 19.44 -11.33 21.33
C ASP A 69 18.86 -12.29 20.27
N THR A 70 19.68 -12.65 19.30
CA THR A 70 19.31 -13.42 18.11
C THR A 70 19.51 -14.91 18.30
N ASN A 71 20.29 -15.32 19.30
CA ASN A 71 20.55 -16.72 19.64
C ASN A 71 19.81 -17.19 20.92
N PHE A 72 19.13 -16.27 21.61
CA PHE A 72 18.38 -16.47 22.84
C PHE A 72 19.23 -17.00 24.00
N ASP A 73 20.47 -16.53 24.12
CA ASP A 73 21.35 -16.91 25.23
C ASP A 73 21.19 -16.02 26.48
N GLY A 74 20.40 -14.94 26.37
CA GLY A 74 20.13 -13.98 27.41
C GLY A 74 20.99 -12.72 27.35
N ASP A 75 21.95 -12.64 26.42
CA ASP A 75 22.75 -11.46 26.15
C ASP A 75 22.45 -10.90 24.75
N PHE A 76 22.29 -9.58 24.64
CA PHE A 76 22.12 -8.95 23.33
C PHE A 76 23.39 -9.10 22.48
N ASP A 77 23.32 -9.82 21.36
CA ASP A 77 24.44 -9.97 20.42
C ASP A 77 24.41 -8.97 19.25
N LYS A 78 23.31 -8.21 19.09
CA LYS A 78 23.12 -7.29 17.98
C LYS A 78 22.53 -5.94 18.42
N GLU A 79 23.08 -4.86 17.88
CA GLU A 79 22.53 -3.50 18.00
C GLU A 79 22.31 -2.90 16.61
N ILE A 80 21.20 -2.21 16.42
CA ILE A 80 20.87 -1.48 15.19
C ILE A 80 20.64 -0.02 15.56
N ILE A 81 21.35 0.88 14.90
CA ILE A 81 21.17 2.32 15.07
C ILE A 81 20.76 2.91 13.73
N ALA A 82 19.56 3.49 13.68
CA ALA A 82 19.06 4.23 12.53
C ALA A 82 19.17 5.73 12.76
N LYS A 83 19.82 6.46 11.85
CA LYS A 83 19.97 7.91 11.91
C LYS A 83 19.54 8.62 10.64
N ILE A 84 18.91 9.78 10.77
CA ILE A 84 18.66 10.67 9.62
C ILE A 84 19.87 11.57 9.39
N GLN A 85 20.39 11.56 8.17
CA GLN A 85 21.42 12.47 7.70
C GLN A 85 21.12 12.87 6.24
N ASP A 86 21.03 14.17 5.97
CA ASP A 86 20.89 14.72 4.61
C ASP A 86 19.78 14.09 3.76
N GLN A 87 18.56 13.97 4.31
CA GLN A 87 17.42 13.30 3.68
C GLN A 87 17.67 11.82 3.32
N LYS A 88 18.48 11.13 4.12
CA LYS A 88 18.65 9.67 4.09
C LYS A 88 18.54 9.11 5.48
N VAL A 89 18.11 7.86 5.60
CA VAL A 89 18.29 7.08 6.83
C VAL A 89 19.53 6.23 6.65
N LEU A 90 20.53 6.49 7.49
CA LEU A 90 21.70 5.66 7.66
C LEU A 90 21.40 4.63 8.75
N VAL A 91 21.50 3.35 8.42
CA VAL A 91 21.39 2.26 9.38
C VAL A 91 22.74 1.60 9.54
N THR A 92 23.22 1.56 10.77
CA THR A 92 24.42 0.83 11.16
C THR A 92 24.02 -0.33 12.06
N GLU A 93 24.40 -1.54 11.68
CA GLU A 93 24.24 -2.73 12.51
C GLU A 93 25.58 -3.12 13.12
N TYR A 94 25.57 -3.35 14.42
CA TYR A 94 26.71 -3.78 15.21
C TYR A 94 26.47 -5.21 15.69
N SER A 95 27.51 -6.02 15.62
CA SER A 95 27.64 -7.22 16.44
C SER A 95 28.22 -6.77 17.77
N LEU A 96 27.64 -7.22 18.88
CA LEU A 96 28.07 -6.88 20.23
C LEU A 96 29.06 -7.91 20.80
N THR A 97 29.26 -9.06 20.13
CA THR A 97 30.10 -10.17 20.58
C THR A 97 31.17 -10.54 19.53
N PRO A 98 32.45 -10.76 19.91
CA PRO A 98 33.06 -10.56 21.23
C PRO A 98 33.39 -9.09 21.56
N VAL A 99 33.38 -8.22 20.54
CA VAL A 99 33.60 -6.77 20.68
C VAL A 99 32.66 -6.07 19.70
N LYS A 100 32.10 -4.93 20.13
CA LYS A 100 31.25 -4.10 19.29
C LYS A 100 31.93 -3.79 17.95
N SER A 101 31.40 -4.35 16.87
CA SER A 101 31.95 -4.21 15.52
C SER A 101 30.83 -4.06 14.51
N ILE A 102 31.08 -3.25 13.47
CA ILE A 102 30.07 -2.99 12.44
C ILE A 102 29.93 -4.25 11.58
N ILE A 103 28.72 -4.82 11.54
CA ILE A 103 28.35 -5.91 10.63
C ILE A 103 28.07 -5.32 9.25
N ARG A 104 27.26 -4.27 9.21
CA ARG A 104 26.85 -3.63 7.96
C ARG A 104 26.42 -2.19 8.18
N GLU A 105 26.70 -1.38 7.17
CA GLU A 105 26.13 -0.04 7.02
C GLU A 105 25.40 0.04 5.69
N TYR A 106 24.19 0.57 5.74
CA TYR A 106 23.42 0.86 4.55
C TYR A 106 22.63 2.13 4.74
N GLN A 107 22.39 2.81 3.63
CA GLN A 107 21.58 4.01 3.60
C GLN A 107 20.44 3.81 2.62
N TYR A 108 19.29 4.38 2.95
CA TYR A 108 18.18 4.55 2.03
C TYR A 108 17.77 6.02 2.03
N ASP A 109 17.35 6.52 0.87
CA ASP A 109 16.76 7.85 0.80
C ASP A 109 15.59 7.92 1.79
N LEU A 110 15.32 9.12 2.35
CA LEU A 110 14.14 9.40 3.16
C LEU A 110 12.89 9.43 2.28
N VAL A 111 12.71 8.38 1.49
CA VAL A 111 11.44 7.99 0.92
C VAL A 111 10.68 7.38 2.08
N GLN A 112 9.49 7.91 2.33
CA GLN A 112 8.59 7.38 3.35
C GLN A 112 8.55 5.85 3.25
N THR A 113 8.78 5.26 4.43
CA THR A 113 8.50 3.88 4.84
C THR A 113 9.34 2.75 4.23
N ALA A 114 10.13 2.13 5.11
CA ALA A 114 10.45 0.72 5.03
C ALA A 114 10.65 0.18 6.45
N ASN A 115 9.81 -0.80 6.79
CA ASN A 115 10.02 -1.96 7.66
C ASN A 115 10.84 -1.76 8.94
N ASP A 116 10.23 -2.06 10.08
CA ASP A 116 10.66 -3.16 10.94
C ASP A 116 9.56 -3.49 11.97
N ASP A 117 9.09 -4.75 11.91
CA ASP A 117 8.31 -5.49 12.91
C ASP A 117 7.17 -4.77 13.64
N CYS A 118 5.97 -4.83 13.04
CA CYS A 118 4.72 -4.74 13.79
C CYS A 118 4.53 -6.02 14.60
N GLN A 119 4.94 -5.93 15.86
CA GLN A 119 4.77 -6.90 16.90
C GLN A 119 3.27 -7.16 17.20
N TYR A 120 2.92 -8.45 17.20
CA TYR A 120 1.60 -9.07 17.43
C TYR A 120 0.82 -8.52 18.64
N ILE A 121 -0.51 -8.37 18.48
CA ILE A 121 -1.48 -8.16 19.55
C ILE A 121 -2.11 -9.52 19.91
N ASP A 122 -2.27 -9.80 21.21
CA ASP A 122 -2.97 -10.97 21.70
C ASP A 122 -4.43 -11.02 21.20
N ARG A 123 -4.68 -12.08 20.46
CA ARG A 123 -5.90 -12.43 19.76
C ARG A 123 -7.07 -12.70 20.72
N SER A 124 -6.79 -13.13 21.95
CA SER A 124 -7.82 -13.52 22.92
C SER A 124 -8.57 -12.31 23.49
N HIS A 125 -7.86 -11.20 23.74
CA HIS A 125 -8.44 -9.95 24.24
C HIS A 125 -9.34 -9.28 23.21
N VAL A 126 -8.90 -9.17 21.96
CA VAL A 126 -9.71 -8.54 20.90
C VAL A 126 -10.94 -9.39 20.56
N LEU A 127 -10.83 -10.73 20.56
CA LEU A 127 -11.97 -11.60 20.28
C LEU A 127 -13.00 -11.64 21.43
N ASN A 128 -12.56 -11.59 22.70
CA ASN A 128 -13.45 -11.56 23.86
C ASN A 128 -14.15 -10.20 24.00
N GLU A 129 -13.44 -9.11 23.68
CA GLU A 129 -14.02 -7.77 23.70
C GLU A 129 -14.74 -7.41 22.42
N ILE A 130 -14.66 -8.16 21.31
CA ILE A 130 -15.30 -7.75 20.04
C ILE A 130 -16.77 -7.46 20.21
N ASN A 131 -17.53 -8.18 21.03
CA ASN A 131 -18.95 -7.87 21.23
C ASN A 131 -19.15 -6.56 21.99
N ASP A 132 -18.30 -6.26 22.97
CA ASP A 132 -18.35 -5.05 23.78
C ASP A 132 -17.73 -3.86 23.04
N PHE A 133 -16.66 -4.06 22.29
CA PHE A 133 -16.07 -3.15 21.33
C PHE A 133 -17.08 -2.80 20.25
N VAL A 134 -17.68 -3.78 19.57
CA VAL A 134 -18.74 -3.55 18.59
C VAL A 134 -19.93 -2.83 19.22
N LYS A 135 -20.37 -3.19 20.44
CA LYS A 135 -21.46 -2.47 21.12
C LYS A 135 -21.07 -1.03 21.49
N LYS A 136 -19.85 -0.82 21.97
CA LYS A 136 -19.29 0.49 22.33
C LYS A 136 -19.14 1.35 21.09
N PHE A 137 -18.65 0.77 20.00
CA PHE A 137 -18.47 1.40 18.71
C PHE A 137 -19.81 1.66 18.03
N ASP A 138 -20.78 0.74 18.08
CA ASP A 138 -22.17 0.96 17.69
C ASP A 138 -22.80 2.08 18.55
N GLY A 139 -22.44 2.19 19.83
CA GLY A 139 -22.80 3.30 20.72
C GLY A 139 -22.19 4.64 20.31
N THR A 140 -20.91 4.65 19.93
CA THR A 140 -20.22 5.81 19.33
C THR A 140 -20.87 6.20 18.00
N LEU A 141 -21.17 5.24 17.13
CA LEU A 141 -21.88 5.45 15.86
C LEU A 141 -23.29 6.01 16.06
N LYS A 142 -24.00 5.58 17.11
CA LYS A 142 -25.31 6.14 17.51
C LYS A 142 -25.20 7.57 18.05
N LYS A 143 -24.08 7.95 18.69
CA LYS A 143 -23.82 9.35 19.06
C LYS A 143 -23.50 10.20 17.83
N VAL A 144 -22.77 9.65 16.86
CA VAL A 144 -22.44 10.31 15.57
C VAL A 144 -23.67 10.57 14.67
N ASN A 145 -24.86 10.07 15.02
CA ASN A 145 -26.11 10.29 14.25
C ASN A 145 -26.66 11.73 14.29
N SER A 146 -26.00 12.67 14.96
CA SER A 146 -26.26 14.11 14.74
C SER A 146 -25.29 14.65 13.68
N ASP A 147 -25.79 15.44 12.72
CA ASP A 147 -25.04 15.97 11.58
C ASP A 147 -23.75 16.77 11.92
N LEU A 148 -23.45 16.98 13.20
CA LEU A 148 -22.31 17.74 13.70
C LEU A 148 -21.23 16.92 14.42
N LEU A 149 -21.55 15.75 15.00
CA LEU A 149 -20.61 15.03 15.88
C LEU A 149 -19.46 14.33 15.14
N GLY A 150 -19.63 14.03 13.85
CA GLY A 150 -18.53 13.51 13.01
C GLY A 150 -17.47 14.54 12.65
N LEU A 151 -17.58 15.80 13.09
CA LEU A 151 -16.64 16.88 12.77
C LEU A 151 -15.75 17.29 13.94
N GLU A 152 -16.06 16.88 15.18
CA GLU A 152 -15.31 17.32 16.36
C GLU A 152 -13.86 16.84 16.36
N ASN A 153 -13.62 15.67 15.76
CA ASN A 153 -12.30 15.10 15.56
C ASN A 153 -11.62 15.59 14.26
N PHE A 154 -12.21 16.55 13.54
CA PHE A 154 -11.66 17.05 12.26
C PHE A 154 -11.43 18.56 12.30
N LEU A 155 -10.16 18.96 12.16
CA LEU A 155 -9.75 20.34 11.97
C LEU A 155 -9.83 20.70 10.49
N ILE A 156 -11.01 21.17 10.06
CA ILE A 156 -11.27 21.52 8.66
C ILE A 156 -10.77 22.93 8.35
N HIS A 157 -9.76 23.01 7.50
CA HIS A 157 -9.23 24.28 7.02
C HIS A 157 -10.26 25.05 6.17
N ASN A 158 -10.22 26.38 6.25
CA ASN A 158 -11.22 27.23 5.60
C ASN A 158 -11.24 27.10 4.07
N SER A 159 -10.13 26.70 3.45
CA SER A 159 -10.08 26.42 2.00
C SER A 159 -11.02 25.29 1.59
N CYS A 160 -11.21 24.27 2.43
CA CYS A 160 -12.11 23.16 2.13
C CYS A 160 -13.57 23.61 2.05
N LYS A 161 -13.97 24.53 2.94
CA LYS A 161 -15.31 25.14 2.91
C LYS A 161 -15.53 25.93 1.62
N LYS A 162 -14.50 26.59 1.09
CA LYS A 162 -14.57 27.33 -0.18
C LYS A 162 -14.66 26.41 -1.39
N ASN A 163 -13.93 25.28 -1.40
CA ASN A 163 -13.89 24.38 -2.57
C ASN A 163 -15.10 23.46 -2.66
N PHE A 164 -15.55 22.92 -1.53
CA PHE A 164 -16.60 21.88 -1.49
C PHE A 164 -17.94 22.39 -0.95
N GLY A 165 -17.94 23.51 -0.23
CA GLY A 165 -19.11 23.97 0.53
C GLY A 165 -19.24 23.21 1.85
N LYS A 166 -19.57 23.95 2.93
CA LYS A 166 -19.64 23.39 4.30
C LYS A 166 -20.55 22.16 4.38
N LYS A 167 -21.77 22.24 3.81
CA LYS A 167 -22.77 21.16 3.88
C LYS A 167 -22.32 19.88 3.18
N ASN A 168 -21.74 20.00 1.98
CA ASN A 168 -21.28 18.83 1.22
C ASN A 168 -20.08 18.18 1.90
N LEU A 169 -19.11 18.97 2.35
CA LEU A 169 -17.94 18.43 3.05
C LEU A 169 -18.32 17.72 4.36
N SER A 170 -19.23 18.31 5.14
CA SER A 170 -19.75 17.64 6.34
C SER A 170 -20.47 16.33 6.00
N LYS A 171 -21.23 16.28 4.91
CA LYS A 171 -21.89 15.07 4.42
C LYS A 171 -20.89 14.00 3.98
N ILE A 172 -19.83 14.36 3.26
CA ILE A 172 -18.75 13.45 2.84
C ILE A 172 -18.12 12.81 4.08
N ILE A 173 -17.65 13.63 5.04
CA ILE A 173 -16.94 13.15 6.22
C ILE A 173 -17.86 12.27 7.09
N SER A 174 -19.10 12.70 7.33
CA SER A 174 -20.02 11.93 8.17
C SER A 174 -20.45 10.61 7.50
N ASN A 175 -20.67 10.62 6.18
CA ASN A 175 -21.00 9.41 5.44
C ASN A 175 -19.83 8.44 5.38
N ALA A 176 -18.61 8.93 5.13
CA ALA A 176 -17.40 8.11 5.05
C ALA A 176 -17.17 7.40 6.38
N THR A 177 -17.22 8.17 7.48
CA THR A 177 -17.10 7.66 8.83
C THR A 177 -18.21 6.65 9.13
N ARG A 178 -19.48 7.02 8.98
CA ARG A 178 -20.62 6.16 9.35
C ARG A 178 -20.67 4.87 8.53
N GLN A 179 -20.57 4.96 7.21
CA GLN A 179 -20.68 3.79 6.32
C GLN A 179 -19.47 2.88 6.46
N GLY A 180 -18.26 3.45 6.42
CA GLY A 180 -17.03 2.69 6.52
C GLY A 180 -16.92 1.97 7.86
N LEU A 181 -17.12 2.67 8.98
CA LEU A 181 -17.05 2.08 10.31
C LEU A 181 -18.13 1.00 10.56
N SER A 182 -19.35 1.20 10.07
CA SER A 182 -20.42 0.19 10.11
C SER A 182 -20.05 -1.05 9.30
N CYS A 183 -19.46 -0.86 8.11
CA CYS A 183 -18.96 -1.95 7.28
C CYS A 183 -17.82 -2.73 7.95
N LEU A 184 -16.79 -2.06 8.48
CA LEU A 184 -15.69 -2.71 9.20
C LEU A 184 -16.22 -3.54 10.38
N THR A 185 -17.17 -2.98 11.12
CA THR A 185 -17.85 -3.67 12.23
C THR A 185 -18.58 -4.95 11.76
N LYS A 186 -19.25 -4.89 10.61
CA LYS A 186 -19.92 -6.06 10.02
C LYS A 186 -18.90 -7.13 9.59
N LEU A 187 -17.80 -6.74 8.98
CA LEU A 187 -16.73 -7.66 8.57
C LEU A 187 -16.05 -8.32 9.78
N ALA A 188 -15.84 -7.57 10.85
CA ALA A 188 -15.32 -8.08 12.12
C ALA A 188 -16.23 -9.16 12.71
N LYS A 189 -17.56 -8.91 12.76
CA LYS A 189 -18.56 -9.89 13.18
C LYS A 189 -18.50 -11.18 12.37
N GLN A 190 -18.27 -11.08 11.06
CA GLN A 190 -18.15 -12.24 10.16
C GLN A 190 -16.85 -13.02 10.36
N SER A 191 -15.78 -12.35 10.80
CA SER A 191 -14.42 -12.93 10.90
C SER A 191 -14.09 -13.44 12.30
N LYS A 192 -14.98 -13.26 13.27
CA LYS A 192 -14.76 -13.59 14.70
C LYS A 192 -14.30 -15.02 14.96
N ASN A 193 -14.77 -15.97 14.15
CA ASN A 193 -14.48 -17.39 14.30
C ASN A 193 -13.34 -17.86 13.39
N SER A 194 -12.67 -16.95 12.65
CA SER A 194 -11.50 -17.35 11.87
C SER A 194 -10.46 -17.95 12.81
N LYS A 195 -9.74 -18.96 12.30
CA LYS A 195 -8.57 -19.55 12.98
C LYS A 195 -7.26 -18.87 12.55
N LYS A 196 -7.26 -18.05 11.50
CA LYS A 196 -6.09 -17.30 11.01
C LYS A 196 -6.05 -15.88 11.59
N GLN A 197 -4.88 -15.24 11.57
CA GLN A 197 -4.77 -13.85 11.98
C GLN A 197 -5.56 -12.97 11.01
N VAL A 198 -6.42 -12.09 11.54
CA VAL A 198 -7.29 -11.21 10.77
C VAL A 198 -6.84 -9.78 11.01
N GLU A 199 -6.22 -9.15 10.00
CA GLU A 199 -5.63 -7.81 10.12
C GLU A 199 -6.66 -6.72 10.47
N LEU A 200 -7.92 -6.91 10.07
CA LEU A 200 -9.01 -5.99 10.41
C LEU A 200 -9.14 -5.73 11.92
N PHE A 201 -8.81 -6.71 12.77
CA PHE A 201 -8.87 -6.52 14.22
C PHE A 201 -7.79 -5.57 14.73
N ASN A 202 -6.61 -5.55 14.10
CA ASN A 202 -5.55 -4.59 14.41
C ASN A 202 -6.00 -3.17 14.04
N LEU A 203 -6.60 -3.01 12.85
CA LEU A 203 -7.14 -1.73 12.40
C LEU A 203 -8.18 -1.19 13.39
N LEU A 204 -9.14 -2.02 13.76
CA LEU A 204 -10.22 -1.63 14.69
C LEU A 204 -9.69 -1.27 16.07
N ASN A 205 -8.68 -1.98 16.58
CA ASN A 205 -8.05 -1.65 17.85
C ASN A 205 -7.32 -0.30 17.81
N ARG A 206 -6.62 0.01 16.71
CA ARG A 206 -5.99 1.33 16.51
C ARG A 206 -7.03 2.44 16.47
N MET A 207 -8.15 2.23 15.79
CA MET A 207 -9.27 3.17 15.75
C MET A 207 -9.88 3.39 17.14
N ASP A 208 -10.12 2.34 17.91
CA ASP A 208 -10.69 2.42 19.25
C ASP A 208 -9.83 3.25 20.20
N SER A 209 -8.52 2.94 20.22
CA SER A 209 -7.54 3.61 21.07
C SER A 209 -7.50 5.11 20.75
N SER A 210 -7.53 5.45 19.47
CA SER A 210 -7.53 6.83 18.99
C SER A 210 -8.79 7.61 19.40
N LEU A 211 -9.94 6.94 19.47
CA LEU A 211 -11.22 7.56 19.84
C LEU A 211 -11.43 7.71 21.35
N LYS A 212 -10.84 6.85 22.19
CA LYS A 212 -11.00 6.93 23.66
C LYS A 212 -10.27 8.12 24.28
N ASP A 213 -9.14 8.50 23.72
CA ASP A 213 -8.23 9.47 24.35
C ASP A 213 -8.52 10.93 23.94
N ASN A 214 -9.53 11.17 23.07
CA ASN A 214 -9.87 12.50 22.50
C ASN A 214 -8.68 13.27 21.91
N SER A 215 -7.54 12.61 21.72
CA SER A 215 -6.28 13.18 21.25
C SER A 215 -6.13 13.08 19.72
N TRP A 216 -6.98 12.28 19.07
CA TRP A 216 -6.92 12.03 17.64
C TRP A 216 -7.70 13.07 16.85
N GLN A 217 -7.03 14.18 16.51
CA GLN A 217 -7.61 15.27 15.73
C GLN A 217 -7.03 15.30 14.31
N VAL A 218 -7.85 15.00 13.31
CA VAL A 218 -7.46 14.90 11.90
C VAL A 218 -7.52 16.27 11.24
N ASN A 219 -6.38 16.75 10.74
CA ASN A 219 -6.32 17.95 9.93
C ASN A 219 -6.88 17.68 8.53
N VAL A 220 -7.72 18.57 8.00
CA VAL A 220 -8.24 18.48 6.63
C VAL A 220 -7.91 19.73 5.84
N LEU A 221 -7.04 19.59 4.83
CA LEU A 221 -6.56 20.69 3.99
C LEU A 221 -7.11 20.57 2.56
N CYS A 222 -7.33 21.70 1.90
CA CYS A 222 -7.78 21.76 0.50
C CYS A 222 -7.12 22.91 -0.27
N ASN A 223 -5.87 23.21 0.07
CA ASN A 223 -5.09 24.31 -0.50
C ASN A 223 -3.67 23.88 -0.90
N ASP A 224 -3.37 22.59 -0.86
CA ASP A 224 -2.03 22.05 -1.10
C ASP A 224 -1.69 21.96 -2.60
N LYS A 225 -1.57 23.12 -3.25
CA LYS A 225 -1.32 23.19 -4.70
C LYS A 225 0.01 22.60 -5.13
N GLU A 226 0.99 22.59 -4.23
CA GLU A 226 2.33 22.11 -4.54
C GLU A 226 2.38 20.57 -4.50
N TYR A 227 1.63 19.91 -3.61
CA TYR A 227 1.52 18.45 -3.63
C TYR A 227 0.81 17.96 -4.90
N PHE A 228 -0.28 18.62 -5.28
CA PHE A 228 -1.09 18.28 -6.46
C PHE A 228 -0.62 18.98 -7.75
N LYS A 229 0.60 19.52 -7.77
CA LYS A 229 1.12 20.22 -8.96
C LYS A 229 1.31 19.19 -10.08
N LYS A 230 0.82 19.50 -11.28
CA LYS A 230 1.13 18.74 -12.49
C LYS A 230 2.61 18.95 -12.83
N ASP A 231 3.46 18.05 -12.39
CA ASP A 231 4.74 17.79 -13.06
C ASP A 231 4.66 16.44 -13.77
N ASP A 232 5.44 16.26 -14.85
CA ASP A 232 5.40 15.07 -15.72
C ASP A 232 5.87 13.76 -15.02
N SER A 233 6.24 13.83 -13.73
CA SER A 233 6.79 12.71 -12.95
C SER A 233 6.00 12.36 -11.68
N SER A 234 5.08 13.22 -11.23
CA SER A 234 4.41 13.07 -9.94
C SER A 234 3.07 12.34 -10.08
N ARG A 235 2.98 11.15 -9.46
CA ARG A 235 1.71 10.42 -9.29
C ARG A 235 0.66 11.23 -8.50
N SER A 236 1.07 12.29 -7.82
CA SER A 236 0.22 13.11 -6.96
C SER A 236 -0.70 14.05 -7.74
N SER A 237 -0.43 14.39 -9.01
CA SER A 237 -1.26 15.36 -9.74
C SER A 237 -2.67 14.85 -10.09
N ASP A 238 -2.82 13.53 -10.21
CA ASP A 238 -4.08 12.87 -10.57
C ASP A 238 -4.82 12.31 -9.34
N ALA A 239 -4.18 12.35 -8.16
CA ALA A 239 -4.79 11.90 -6.93
C ALA A 239 -5.92 12.86 -6.48
N MET A 240 -7.01 12.29 -5.97
CA MET A 240 -8.14 13.07 -5.45
C MET A 240 -7.88 13.62 -4.04
N ALA A 241 -7.14 12.86 -3.26
CA ALA A 241 -6.69 13.21 -1.92
C ALA A 241 -5.38 12.47 -1.61
N ALA A 242 -4.80 12.77 -0.44
CA ALA A 242 -3.68 12.05 0.14
C ALA A 242 -3.69 12.22 1.67
N ALA A 243 -3.03 11.32 2.38
CA ALA A 243 -2.97 11.35 3.83
C ALA A 243 -1.56 11.08 4.37
N THR A 244 -1.28 11.61 5.56
CA THR A 244 -0.09 11.21 6.33
C THR A 244 -0.29 9.84 6.94
N THR A 245 0.77 9.05 7.00
CA THR A 245 0.71 7.65 7.41
C THR A 245 1.46 7.35 8.71
N GLN A 246 2.22 8.32 9.22
CA GLN A 246 3.03 8.18 10.43
C GLN A 246 3.17 9.50 11.20
N PRO A 247 3.51 9.46 12.50
CA PRO A 247 3.76 10.65 13.31
C PRO A 247 4.83 11.56 12.70
N GLY A 248 4.63 12.86 12.83
CA GLY A 248 5.50 13.89 12.27
C GLY A 248 4.71 15.04 11.68
N THR A 249 5.39 15.93 10.96
CA THR A 249 4.77 17.04 10.24
C THR A 249 4.92 16.88 8.75
N PHE A 250 3.83 16.97 8.01
CA PHE A 250 3.83 17.06 6.56
C PHE A 250 3.49 18.49 6.17
N ARG A 251 4.44 19.18 5.51
CA ARG A 251 4.28 20.59 5.09
C ARG A 251 3.84 21.51 6.23
N GLY A 252 4.43 21.31 7.42
CA GLY A 252 4.14 22.08 8.62
C GLY A 252 2.82 21.72 9.33
N THR A 253 2.05 20.75 8.82
CA THR A 253 0.84 20.26 9.47
C THR A 253 1.10 18.91 10.12
N PRO A 254 0.78 18.71 11.41
CA PRO A 254 1.04 17.45 12.11
C PRO A 254 0.12 16.33 11.61
N HIS A 255 0.62 15.10 11.72
CA HIS A 255 -0.19 13.90 11.67
C HIS A 255 -1.21 13.86 12.83
N PRO A 256 -2.44 13.37 12.62
CA PRO A 256 -3.01 12.91 11.35
C PRO A 256 -3.49 14.06 10.45
N LEU A 257 -3.25 13.93 9.14
CA LEU A 257 -3.61 14.88 8.09
C LEU A 257 -4.20 14.14 6.88
N ILE A 258 -5.27 14.70 6.31
CA ILE A 258 -5.81 14.43 4.98
C ILE A 258 -5.77 15.73 4.17
N THR A 259 -5.20 15.68 2.97
CA THR A 259 -5.18 16.80 2.02
C THR A 259 -5.98 16.41 0.78
N ILE A 260 -6.95 17.24 0.40
CA ILE A 260 -7.82 17.03 -0.75
C ILE A 260 -7.35 17.92 -1.88
N ASN A 261 -7.32 17.38 -3.09
CA ASN A 261 -6.84 18.08 -4.27
C ASN A 261 -7.60 19.41 -4.47
N PRO A 262 -6.92 20.56 -4.44
CA PRO A 262 -7.56 21.87 -4.51
C PRO A 262 -8.21 22.17 -5.87
N SER A 263 -7.91 21.36 -6.90
CA SER A 263 -8.54 21.49 -8.22
C SER A 263 -9.95 20.87 -8.28
N LEU A 264 -10.29 19.99 -7.33
CA LEU A 264 -11.59 19.34 -7.28
C LEU A 264 -12.66 20.30 -6.72
N LYS A 265 -13.86 20.24 -7.32
CA LYS A 265 -15.05 20.99 -6.89
C LYS A 265 -16.26 20.06 -6.89
N THR A 266 -17.18 20.23 -5.95
CA THR A 266 -18.48 19.53 -5.90
C THR A 266 -19.65 20.47 -6.26
N GLY A 267 -20.72 19.95 -6.86
CA GLY A 267 -21.95 20.70 -7.20
C GLY A 267 -22.34 20.57 -8.68
N PHE A 268 -23.32 21.37 -9.14
CA PHE A 268 -23.89 21.28 -10.51
C PHE A 268 -22.84 21.49 -11.63
N PHE A 269 -21.75 22.18 -11.33
CA PHE A 269 -20.59 22.39 -12.20
C PHE A 269 -19.30 21.78 -11.63
N GLY A 270 -19.43 20.88 -10.63
CA GLY A 270 -18.31 20.18 -10.00
C GLY A 270 -17.87 18.98 -10.83
N SER A 271 -16.58 18.66 -10.78
CA SER A 271 -15.96 17.55 -11.51
C SER A 271 -16.03 16.21 -10.78
N THR A 272 -16.62 16.16 -9.57
CA THR A 272 -16.47 15.04 -8.64
C THR A 272 -17.76 14.72 -7.93
N ASP A 273 -18.12 13.43 -7.89
CA ASP A 273 -19.32 12.94 -7.22
C ASP A 273 -19.14 12.88 -5.69
N THR A 274 -20.22 13.12 -4.95
CA THR A 274 -20.21 13.06 -3.48
C THR A 274 -20.02 11.63 -2.97
N GLU A 275 -20.55 10.62 -3.68
CA GLU A 275 -20.38 9.22 -3.29
C GLU A 275 -18.92 8.76 -3.49
N GLU A 276 -18.32 9.06 -4.65
CA GLU A 276 -16.89 8.84 -4.93
C GLU A 276 -15.97 9.52 -3.90
N MET A 277 -16.17 10.81 -3.61
CA MET A 277 -15.37 11.51 -2.60
C MET A 277 -15.58 10.94 -1.19
N THR A 278 -16.73 10.34 -0.91
CA THR A 278 -16.99 9.64 0.36
C THR A 278 -16.13 8.40 0.49
N SER A 279 -15.98 7.59 -0.57
CA SER A 279 -15.10 6.40 -0.53
C SER A 279 -13.63 6.80 -0.39
N VAL A 280 -13.19 7.80 -1.16
CA VAL A 280 -11.83 8.33 -1.12
C VAL A 280 -11.51 8.90 0.27
N PHE A 281 -12.41 9.66 0.88
CA PHE A 281 -12.16 10.18 2.23
C PHE A 281 -11.97 9.06 3.26
N PHE A 282 -12.76 7.99 3.16
CA PHE A 282 -12.58 6.82 4.02
C PHE A 282 -11.26 6.11 3.77
N HIS A 283 -10.86 5.97 2.51
CA HIS A 283 -9.55 5.46 2.11
C HIS A 283 -8.41 6.24 2.77
N GLU A 284 -8.40 7.57 2.65
CA GLU A 284 -7.39 8.43 3.26
C GLU A 284 -7.39 8.37 4.79
N MET A 285 -8.56 8.15 5.39
CA MET A 285 -8.67 7.96 6.84
C MET A 285 -7.96 6.67 7.29
N LEU A 286 -7.99 5.59 6.49
CA LEU A 286 -7.26 4.36 6.81
C LEU A 286 -5.74 4.56 6.79
N HIS A 287 -5.25 5.39 5.87
CA HIS A 287 -3.84 5.80 5.85
C HIS A 287 -3.40 6.48 7.15
N ASN A 288 -4.24 7.32 7.77
CA ASN A 288 -3.92 7.93 9.06
C ASN A 288 -3.73 6.90 10.19
N TYR A 289 -4.24 5.67 10.07
CA TYR A 289 -3.99 4.61 11.04
C TYR A 289 -2.72 3.78 10.74
N GLY A 290 -1.93 4.18 9.76
CA GLY A 290 -0.66 3.57 9.41
C GLY A 290 -0.75 2.46 8.36
N TYR A 291 -1.88 2.32 7.67
CA TYR A 291 -2.02 1.38 6.56
C TYR A 291 -1.52 2.04 5.28
N ASN A 292 -0.69 1.35 4.51
CA ASN A 292 -0.16 1.84 3.23
C ASN A 292 -0.49 0.85 2.11
N HIS A 293 -0.49 1.34 0.87
CA HIS A 293 -0.42 0.43 -0.28
C HIS A 293 0.94 -0.24 -0.33
N GLN A 294 1.00 -1.45 -0.85
CA GLN A 294 2.23 -2.27 -1.00
C GLN A 294 2.90 -2.69 0.33
N GLU A 295 2.41 -2.23 1.49
CA GLU A 295 2.92 -2.64 2.81
C GLU A 295 1.88 -3.49 3.54
N GLY A 296 2.22 -4.76 3.79
CA GLY A 296 1.27 -5.70 4.38
C GLY A 296 0.13 -6.06 3.42
N TYR A 297 -1.08 -6.20 3.96
CA TYR A 297 -2.29 -6.38 3.16
C TYR A 297 -2.83 -5.00 2.74
N ASP A 298 -3.30 -4.85 1.51
CA ASP A 298 -3.89 -3.59 1.03
C ASP A 298 -5.32 -3.37 1.56
N ILE A 299 -5.41 -3.24 2.88
CA ILE A 299 -6.64 -2.98 3.63
C ILE A 299 -7.28 -1.68 3.14
N VAL A 300 -6.47 -0.71 2.69
CA VAL A 300 -6.94 0.59 2.22
C VAL A 300 -7.85 0.44 1.00
N TYR A 301 -7.36 -0.11 -0.12
CA TYR A 301 -8.23 -0.36 -1.29
C TYR A 301 -9.26 -1.45 -1.03
N GLY A 302 -8.88 -2.49 -0.26
CA GLY A 302 -9.81 -3.57 0.09
C GLY A 302 -11.05 -3.04 0.79
N CYS A 303 -10.89 -2.18 1.79
CA CYS A 303 -12.00 -1.65 2.56
C CYS A 303 -12.77 -0.55 1.84
N GLU A 304 -12.10 0.29 1.05
CA GLU A 304 -12.78 1.25 0.18
C GLU A 304 -13.77 0.53 -0.75
N VAL A 305 -13.29 -0.47 -1.50
CA VAL A 305 -14.12 -1.17 -2.48
C VAL A 305 -15.19 -2.06 -1.81
N CYS A 306 -14.86 -2.68 -0.67
CA CYS A 306 -15.82 -3.49 0.07
C CYS A 306 -16.98 -2.67 0.64
N CYS A 307 -16.64 -1.52 1.25
CA CYS A 307 -17.58 -0.74 2.05
C CYS A 307 -18.38 0.29 1.25
N PHE A 308 -17.92 0.64 0.05
CA PHE A 308 -18.58 1.60 -0.84
C PHE A 308 -18.92 0.97 -2.20
N PRO A 309 -19.73 -0.11 -2.25
CA PRO A 309 -19.90 -0.93 -3.46
C PRO A 309 -20.67 -0.27 -4.60
N ARG A 310 -21.30 0.90 -4.39
CA ARG A 310 -21.99 1.63 -5.47
C ARG A 310 -21.00 2.26 -6.44
N GLU A 311 -19.79 2.54 -5.98
CA GLU A 311 -18.71 3.11 -6.78
C GLU A 311 -17.99 2.05 -7.63
N PHE A 312 -18.21 0.77 -7.35
CA PHE A 312 -17.40 -0.32 -7.91
C PHE A 312 -18.24 -1.43 -8.53
N ASN A 313 -17.58 -2.27 -9.36
CA ASN A 313 -18.21 -3.43 -9.95
C ASN A 313 -18.61 -4.45 -8.85
N LYS A 314 -19.82 -5.00 -8.90
CA LYS A 314 -20.31 -6.03 -7.96
C LYS A 314 -19.36 -7.23 -7.83
N ASN A 315 -18.65 -7.58 -8.89
CA ASN A 315 -17.70 -8.69 -8.92
C ASN A 315 -16.44 -8.40 -8.09
N SER A 316 -16.09 -7.13 -7.89
CA SER A 316 -14.97 -6.72 -7.03
C SER A 316 -15.29 -6.86 -5.54
N GLN A 317 -16.57 -6.74 -5.14
CA GLN A 317 -16.93 -6.52 -3.73
C GLN A 317 -16.55 -7.71 -2.83
N LYS A 318 -16.84 -8.94 -3.26
CA LYS A 318 -16.52 -10.14 -2.45
C LYS A 318 -15.02 -10.22 -2.17
N THR A 319 -14.23 -10.04 -3.23
CA THR A 319 -12.77 -10.07 -3.17
C THR A 319 -12.23 -8.92 -2.33
N ALA A 320 -12.75 -7.70 -2.54
CA ALA A 320 -12.41 -6.53 -1.75
C ALA A 320 -12.66 -6.76 -0.26
N CYS A 321 -13.79 -7.36 0.11
CA CYS A 321 -14.10 -7.67 1.49
C CYS A 321 -13.18 -8.75 2.08
N ASN A 322 -12.66 -9.68 1.28
CA ASN A 322 -11.61 -10.59 1.73
C ASN A 322 -10.30 -9.83 2.02
N VAL A 323 -9.87 -8.97 1.10
CA VAL A 323 -8.68 -8.13 1.26
C VAL A 323 -8.80 -7.24 2.49
N CYS A 324 -9.93 -6.55 2.66
CA CYS A 324 -10.24 -5.69 3.80
C CYS A 324 -10.18 -6.42 5.15
N LYS A 325 -10.58 -7.69 5.20
CA LYS A 325 -10.44 -8.50 6.44
C LYS A 325 -8.97 -8.77 6.74
N GLY A 326 -8.15 -8.99 5.72
CA GLY A 326 -6.78 -9.45 5.86
C GLY A 326 -6.68 -10.83 6.52
N ASP A 327 -7.63 -11.73 6.24
CA ASP A 327 -7.75 -13.07 6.81
C ASP A 327 -6.96 -14.10 5.96
N TYR A 328 -5.64 -13.88 5.88
CA TYR A 328 -4.73 -14.66 5.06
C TYR A 328 -3.59 -15.26 5.89
N SER A 329 -2.95 -16.31 5.37
CA SER A 329 -1.80 -16.93 6.05
C SER A 329 -0.53 -16.10 5.92
N SER A 330 -0.38 -15.35 4.82
CA SER A 330 0.71 -14.40 4.59
C SER A 330 0.37 -13.50 3.40
N LYS A 331 1.12 -12.41 3.25
CA LYS A 331 1.05 -11.53 2.06
C LYS A 331 1.51 -12.21 0.77
N THR A 332 2.17 -13.36 0.83
CA THR A 332 2.57 -14.15 -0.34
C THR A 332 1.68 -15.37 -0.54
N SER A 333 0.60 -15.51 0.23
CA SER A 333 -0.29 -16.66 0.09
C SER A 333 -1.04 -16.61 -1.24
N GLU A 334 -1.31 -17.78 -1.82
CA GLU A 334 -2.04 -17.87 -3.08
C GLU A 334 -3.40 -17.20 -3.02
N GLU A 335 -4.09 -17.28 -1.88
CA GLU A 335 -5.41 -16.67 -1.70
C GLU A 335 -5.33 -15.15 -1.71
N TYR A 336 -4.36 -14.55 -1.01
CA TYR A 336 -4.17 -13.11 -1.02
C TYR A 336 -3.77 -12.62 -2.42
N MET A 337 -2.84 -13.32 -3.07
CA MET A 337 -2.37 -12.96 -4.41
C MET A 337 -3.49 -13.02 -5.44
N LYS A 338 -4.37 -14.02 -5.32
CA LYS A 338 -5.58 -14.11 -6.14
C LYS A 338 -6.53 -12.94 -5.86
N ASP A 339 -6.80 -12.67 -4.60
CA ASP A 339 -7.76 -11.65 -4.22
C ASP A 339 -7.26 -10.24 -4.57
N ILE A 340 -5.99 -9.91 -4.35
CA ILE A 340 -5.45 -8.59 -4.72
C ILE A 340 -5.45 -8.37 -6.24
N ALA A 341 -5.20 -9.42 -7.03
CA ALA A 341 -5.26 -9.36 -8.48
C ALA A 341 -6.69 -9.12 -9.00
N LEU A 342 -7.66 -9.88 -8.48
CA LEU A 342 -9.06 -9.71 -8.84
C LEU A 342 -9.62 -8.37 -8.35
N LEU A 343 -9.20 -7.90 -7.18
CA LEU A 343 -9.51 -6.57 -6.68
C LEU A 343 -9.05 -5.52 -7.70
N GLY A 344 -7.75 -5.45 -7.98
CA GLY A 344 -7.20 -4.46 -8.92
C GLY A 344 -7.81 -4.55 -10.33
N HIS A 345 -8.14 -5.75 -10.80
CA HIS A 345 -8.81 -5.93 -12.09
C HIS A 345 -10.23 -5.33 -12.10
N PHE A 346 -11.08 -5.76 -11.17
CA PHE A 346 -12.50 -5.39 -11.19
C PHE A 346 -12.77 -3.98 -10.66
N SER A 347 -11.94 -3.45 -9.76
CA SER A 347 -12.03 -2.07 -9.27
C SER A 347 -11.26 -1.09 -10.15
N LYS A 348 -10.40 -1.59 -11.07
CA LYS A 348 -9.45 -0.80 -11.86
C LYS A 348 -8.43 -0.02 -11.02
N THR A 349 -8.20 -0.42 -9.77
CA THR A 349 -7.17 0.18 -8.92
C THR A 349 -5.80 -0.43 -9.24
N ASN A 350 -4.71 0.22 -8.81
CA ASN A 350 -3.35 -0.23 -9.11
C ASN A 350 -2.67 -1.22 -8.13
N PRO A 351 -3.26 -1.67 -7.00
CA PRO A 351 -2.48 -2.32 -5.93
C PRO A 351 -1.84 -3.63 -6.37
N ALA A 352 -2.52 -4.37 -7.27
CA ALA A 352 -2.00 -5.62 -7.80
C ALA A 352 -0.68 -5.43 -8.59
N LYS A 353 -0.62 -4.45 -9.50
CA LYS A 353 0.53 -4.27 -10.40
C LYS A 353 1.81 -4.00 -9.62
N GLU A 354 1.72 -3.17 -8.61
CA GLU A 354 2.88 -2.77 -7.80
C GLU A 354 3.33 -3.92 -6.91
N TYR A 355 2.37 -4.63 -6.30
CA TYR A 355 2.67 -5.80 -5.49
C TYR A 355 3.36 -6.91 -6.29
N PHE A 356 2.86 -7.22 -7.49
CA PHE A 356 3.50 -8.21 -8.35
C PHE A 356 4.89 -7.78 -8.83
N ALA A 357 5.18 -6.47 -8.91
CA ALA A 357 6.51 -5.98 -9.26
C ALA A 357 7.55 -6.39 -8.21
N ASP A 358 7.19 -6.30 -6.94
CA ASP A 358 8.11 -6.56 -5.82
C ASP A 358 8.23 -8.07 -5.51
N HIS A 359 7.22 -8.86 -5.90
CA HIS A 359 7.13 -10.29 -5.62
C HIS A 359 7.21 -11.19 -6.88
N TYR A 360 7.66 -10.66 -8.02
CA TYR A 360 7.60 -11.38 -9.30
C TYR A 360 8.44 -12.67 -9.35
N LYS A 361 9.40 -12.83 -8.45
CA LYS A 361 10.26 -14.02 -8.39
C LYS A 361 9.51 -15.27 -7.95
N ASP A 362 8.47 -15.09 -7.15
CA ASP A 362 7.63 -16.15 -6.58
C ASP A 362 6.66 -16.72 -7.63
N LEU A 363 6.53 -16.05 -8.78
CA LEU A 363 5.68 -16.47 -9.90
C LEU A 363 6.12 -17.78 -10.55
N LYS A 364 7.42 -18.11 -10.59
CA LYS A 364 7.94 -19.20 -11.45
C LYS A 364 7.24 -20.54 -11.24
N ASN A 365 7.00 -20.88 -9.97
CA ASN A 365 6.62 -22.24 -9.58
C ASN A 365 5.15 -22.36 -9.17
N ASN A 366 4.40 -21.26 -9.19
CA ASN A 366 3.05 -21.22 -8.64
C ASN A 366 2.04 -20.85 -9.72
N ARG A 367 1.16 -21.80 -10.09
CA ARG A 367 0.14 -21.59 -11.14
C ARG A 367 -0.84 -20.47 -10.76
N THR A 368 -1.31 -20.45 -9.52
CA THR A 368 -2.24 -19.41 -9.02
C THR A 368 -1.59 -18.04 -9.05
N MET A 369 -0.33 -17.92 -8.64
CA MET A 369 0.37 -16.62 -8.69
C MET A 369 0.61 -16.15 -10.12
N ARG A 370 0.97 -17.05 -11.06
CA ARG A 370 1.11 -16.69 -12.48
C ARG A 370 -0.20 -16.19 -13.07
N ALA A 371 -1.31 -16.87 -12.75
CA ALA A 371 -2.62 -16.45 -13.20
C ALA A 371 -3.03 -15.10 -12.58
N SER A 372 -2.74 -14.91 -11.30
CA SER A 372 -2.97 -13.63 -10.60
C SER A 372 -2.17 -12.49 -11.23
N PHE A 373 -0.92 -12.73 -11.61
CA PHE A 373 -0.12 -11.76 -12.36
C PHE A 373 -0.74 -11.44 -13.72
N MET A 374 -1.17 -12.46 -14.48
CA MET A 374 -1.86 -12.26 -15.77
C MET A 374 -3.14 -11.43 -15.61
N THR A 375 -3.89 -11.64 -14.52
CA THR A 375 -5.04 -10.81 -14.16
C THR A 375 -4.65 -9.37 -13.84
N ALA A 376 -3.57 -9.14 -13.08
CA ALA A 376 -3.10 -7.79 -12.75
C ALA A 376 -2.68 -6.98 -14.00
N ILE A 377 -2.25 -7.67 -15.06
CA ILE A 377 -1.88 -7.06 -16.34
C ILE A 377 -2.98 -7.20 -17.40
N LEU A 378 -4.20 -7.64 -17.05
CA LEU A 378 -5.27 -7.91 -18.04
C LEU A 378 -5.78 -6.64 -18.76
N ASN A 379 -5.53 -5.49 -18.14
CA ASN A 379 -5.83 -4.19 -18.74
C ASN A 379 -4.68 -3.68 -19.64
N MET A 380 -3.55 -4.40 -19.71
CA MET A 380 -2.49 -4.16 -20.69
C MET A 380 -2.85 -4.86 -22.01
N HIS A 381 -2.41 -4.31 -23.14
CA HIS A 381 -2.72 -4.69 -24.53
C HIS A 381 -3.41 -6.07 -24.76
N PRO A 382 -4.68 -6.13 -25.24
CA PRO A 382 -5.45 -7.38 -25.40
C PRO A 382 -4.79 -8.49 -26.24
N GLU A 383 -4.09 -8.11 -27.31
CA GLU A 383 -3.40 -9.01 -28.24
C GLU A 383 -2.17 -9.67 -27.60
N MET A 384 -1.44 -8.94 -26.76
CA MET A 384 -0.36 -9.50 -25.95
C MET A 384 -0.90 -10.57 -24.99
N LEU A 385 -2.04 -10.29 -24.34
CA LEU A 385 -2.69 -11.26 -23.46
C LEU A 385 -3.18 -12.51 -24.21
N THR A 386 -3.66 -12.32 -25.44
CA THR A 386 -4.04 -13.43 -26.33
C THR A 386 -2.83 -14.31 -26.65
N GLU A 387 -1.69 -13.72 -26.99
CA GLU A 387 -0.46 -14.47 -27.24
C GLU A 387 0.07 -15.17 -25.97
N LEU A 388 -0.05 -14.53 -24.80
CA LEU A 388 0.25 -15.19 -23.52
C LEU A 388 -0.69 -16.36 -23.22
N HIS A 389 -2.00 -16.21 -23.46
CA HIS A 389 -2.98 -17.29 -23.31
C HIS A 389 -2.66 -18.48 -24.21
N LYS A 390 -2.31 -18.25 -25.49
CA LYS A 390 -1.90 -19.33 -26.41
C LYS A 390 -0.69 -20.10 -25.90
N LYS A 391 0.25 -19.41 -25.27
CA LYS A 391 1.49 -20.01 -24.75
C LYS A 391 1.30 -20.71 -23.40
N TYR A 392 0.36 -20.22 -22.58
CA TYR A 392 0.11 -20.71 -21.21
C TYR A 392 -1.40 -20.90 -20.92
N PRO A 393 -2.12 -21.73 -21.70
CA PRO A 393 -3.58 -21.85 -21.60
C PRO A 393 -4.04 -22.47 -20.26
N ASP A 394 -3.20 -23.33 -19.68
CA ASP A 394 -3.41 -23.93 -18.37
C ASP A 394 -3.46 -22.88 -17.25
N ILE A 395 -2.70 -21.79 -17.36
CA ILE A 395 -2.65 -20.75 -16.33
C ILE A 395 -3.97 -19.97 -16.31
N THR A 396 -4.46 -19.55 -17.47
CA THR A 396 -5.61 -18.65 -17.60
C THR A 396 -6.96 -19.32 -17.40
N ASP A 397 -7.10 -20.60 -17.81
CA ASP A 397 -8.41 -21.28 -17.82
C ASP A 397 -8.88 -21.77 -16.45
N SER A 398 -7.99 -21.79 -15.46
CA SER A 398 -8.24 -22.38 -14.14
C SER A 398 -8.47 -21.36 -13.02
N PHE A 399 -8.33 -20.07 -13.31
CA PHE A 399 -8.16 -19.06 -12.28
C PHE A 399 -9.47 -18.41 -11.81
N ASP A 400 -10.17 -17.72 -12.71
CA ASP A 400 -11.48 -17.13 -12.51
C ASP A 400 -12.29 -17.20 -13.81
N LYS A 401 -13.57 -17.56 -13.73
CA LYS A 401 -14.41 -17.81 -14.92
C LYS A 401 -14.68 -16.54 -15.71
N GLU A 402 -14.85 -15.40 -15.04
CA GLU A 402 -15.12 -14.13 -15.72
C GLU A 402 -13.86 -13.59 -16.37
N VAL A 403 -12.72 -13.67 -15.68
CA VAL A 403 -11.41 -13.33 -16.26
C VAL A 403 -11.13 -14.21 -17.47
N ALA A 404 -11.30 -15.54 -17.36
CA ALA A 404 -11.09 -16.46 -18.47
C ALA A 404 -12.03 -16.16 -19.65
N LYS A 405 -13.31 -15.82 -19.37
CA LYS A 405 -14.26 -15.40 -20.39
C LYS A 405 -13.81 -14.10 -21.06
N GLU A 406 -13.37 -13.11 -20.30
CA GLU A 406 -12.86 -11.83 -20.82
C GLU A 406 -11.63 -12.03 -21.70
N MET A 407 -10.70 -12.89 -21.27
CA MET A 407 -9.52 -13.27 -22.05
C MET A 407 -9.88 -13.93 -23.38
N LYS A 408 -10.88 -14.81 -23.38
CA LYS A 408 -11.38 -15.50 -24.59
C LYS A 408 -12.18 -14.56 -25.50
N SER A 409 -12.97 -13.66 -24.92
CA SER A 409 -13.80 -12.71 -25.67
C SER A 409 -13.02 -11.52 -26.23
N LYS A 410 -11.80 -11.26 -25.74
CA LYS A 410 -10.91 -10.21 -26.25
C LYS A 410 -10.13 -10.61 -27.52
N GLN A 411 -10.43 -11.76 -28.13
CA GLN A 411 -10.16 -11.89 -29.57
C GLN A 411 -10.88 -10.74 -30.30
N TYR A 412 -10.28 -10.21 -31.36
CA TYR A 412 -10.85 -9.21 -32.27
C TYR A 412 -10.54 -7.73 -31.97
N TYR A 413 -9.39 -7.30 -32.51
CA TYR A 413 -9.43 -6.29 -33.57
C TYR A 413 -9.15 -7.00 -34.90
N ASP A 414 -10.19 -7.35 -35.67
CA ASP A 414 -10.02 -7.91 -37.02
C ASP A 414 -9.17 -6.99 -37.94
N ASN A 415 -9.13 -5.69 -37.62
CA ASN A 415 -8.37 -4.67 -38.36
C ASN A 415 -7.01 -4.30 -37.72
N THR A 416 -6.44 -5.12 -36.83
CA THR A 416 -5.08 -4.88 -36.33
C THR A 416 -4.04 -5.03 -37.43
N SER A 417 -3.18 -4.03 -37.58
CA SER A 417 -2.03 -4.12 -38.49
C SER A 417 -1.13 -5.31 -38.12
N GLU A 418 -0.52 -5.94 -39.12
CA GLU A 418 0.47 -7.01 -38.95
C GLU A 418 1.59 -6.63 -37.98
N LEU A 419 1.95 -5.34 -37.97
CA LEU A 419 2.92 -4.75 -37.05
C LEU A 419 2.50 -4.91 -35.58
N VAL A 420 1.26 -4.59 -35.23
CA VAL A 420 0.75 -4.69 -33.84
C VAL A 420 0.74 -6.15 -33.38
N ARG A 421 0.35 -7.08 -34.25
CA ARG A 421 0.35 -8.52 -33.95
C ARG A 421 1.77 -9.04 -33.71
N SER A 422 2.69 -8.71 -34.61
CA SER A 422 4.11 -9.09 -34.50
C SER A 422 4.72 -8.59 -33.20
N GLN A 423 4.46 -7.34 -32.83
CA GLN A 423 4.99 -6.73 -31.62
C GLN A 423 4.34 -7.27 -30.34
N SER A 424 3.04 -7.59 -30.37
CA SER A 424 2.35 -8.25 -29.27
C SER A 424 2.94 -9.63 -28.97
N LYS A 425 3.33 -10.37 -30.02
CA LYS A 425 4.02 -11.66 -29.89
C LYS A 425 5.41 -11.51 -29.24
N VAL A 426 6.19 -10.51 -29.65
CA VAL A 426 7.50 -10.21 -29.03
C VAL A 426 7.32 -9.82 -27.56
N THR A 427 6.31 -9.01 -27.26
CA THR A 427 6.00 -8.58 -25.88
C THR A 427 5.60 -9.75 -25.00
N ALA A 428 4.71 -10.62 -25.49
CA ALA A 428 4.32 -11.85 -24.80
C ALA A 428 5.52 -12.79 -24.57
N GLU A 429 6.45 -12.88 -25.53
CA GLU A 429 7.69 -13.65 -25.38
C GLU A 429 8.60 -13.08 -24.28
N ILE A 430 8.77 -11.75 -24.24
CA ILE A 430 9.53 -11.05 -23.19
C ILE A 430 8.91 -11.33 -21.82
N ILE A 431 7.59 -11.16 -21.69
CA ILE A 431 6.87 -11.40 -20.43
C ILE A 431 7.02 -12.85 -19.99
N GLY A 432 6.72 -13.80 -20.89
CA GLY A 432 6.84 -15.23 -20.57
C GLY A 432 8.25 -15.61 -20.13
N SER A 433 9.27 -15.06 -20.80
CA SER A 433 10.67 -15.31 -20.45
C SER A 433 11.05 -14.73 -19.09
N ILE A 434 10.64 -13.50 -18.79
CA ILE A 434 11.00 -12.78 -17.57
C ILE A 434 10.23 -13.30 -16.34
N PHE A 435 8.93 -13.50 -16.47
CA PHE A 435 8.04 -13.70 -15.31
C PHE A 435 7.66 -15.16 -15.10
N PHE A 436 7.64 -15.99 -16.14
CA PHE A 436 7.21 -17.39 -16.02
C PHE A 436 8.36 -18.38 -16.13
N GLU A 437 9.21 -18.23 -17.15
CA GLU A 437 10.30 -19.18 -17.40
C GLU A 437 11.52 -18.88 -16.53
N ARG A 438 11.84 -17.59 -16.35
CA ARG A 438 12.98 -17.08 -15.57
C ARG A 438 14.32 -17.73 -15.96
N ASP A 439 14.49 -17.99 -17.25
CA ASP A 439 15.74 -18.49 -17.81
C ASP A 439 16.56 -17.34 -18.39
N LYS A 440 17.80 -17.20 -17.94
CA LYS A 440 18.68 -16.08 -18.29
C LYS A 440 18.99 -16.02 -19.79
N THR A 441 19.12 -17.18 -20.44
CA THR A 441 19.40 -17.28 -21.87
C THR A 441 18.17 -16.88 -22.69
N LYS A 442 16.98 -17.33 -22.28
CA LYS A 442 15.72 -16.95 -22.91
C LYS A 442 15.38 -15.49 -22.71
N ILE A 443 15.60 -14.94 -21.52
CA ILE A 443 15.44 -13.49 -21.25
C ILE A 443 16.34 -12.68 -22.18
N LYS A 444 17.63 -13.02 -22.27
CA LYS A 444 18.56 -12.37 -23.21
C LYS A 444 18.07 -12.46 -24.66
N SER A 445 17.62 -13.63 -25.08
CA SER A 445 17.10 -13.86 -26.43
C SER A 445 15.86 -13.01 -26.72
N ALA A 446 14.88 -13.01 -25.81
CA ALA A 446 13.65 -12.24 -25.94
C ALA A 446 13.91 -10.73 -25.98
N LEU A 447 14.78 -10.22 -25.09
CA LEU A 447 15.15 -8.79 -25.08
C LEU A 447 15.90 -8.35 -26.35
N LYS A 448 16.64 -9.24 -27.02
CA LYS A 448 17.28 -8.94 -28.31
C LYS A 448 16.26 -8.75 -29.44
N LYS A 449 15.08 -9.36 -29.34
CA LYS A 449 13.99 -9.22 -30.33
C LYS A 449 13.23 -7.91 -30.20
N LEU A 450 13.40 -7.19 -29.09
CA LEU A 450 12.79 -5.88 -28.88
C LEU A 450 13.34 -4.86 -29.90
N LYS A 451 12.52 -4.53 -30.91
CA LYS A 451 12.83 -3.52 -31.93
C LYS A 451 12.00 -2.27 -31.67
N VAL A 452 12.65 -1.27 -31.06
CA VAL A 452 11.98 -0.02 -30.64
C VAL A 452 11.63 0.89 -31.84
N ALA A 453 12.45 0.88 -32.90
CA ALA A 453 12.30 1.73 -34.08
C ALA A 453 10.99 1.54 -34.89
N ASN A 454 10.19 0.51 -34.59
CA ASN A 454 8.98 0.16 -35.34
C ASN A 454 7.73 0.03 -34.46
N LEU A 455 7.77 0.48 -33.21
CA LEU A 455 6.59 0.42 -32.34
C LEU A 455 5.77 1.69 -32.55
N PRO A 456 4.56 1.62 -33.15
CA PRO A 456 3.77 2.81 -33.38
C PRO A 456 3.40 3.41 -32.02
N TYR A 457 3.91 4.61 -31.75
CA TYR A 457 3.36 5.46 -30.71
C TYR A 457 1.96 5.89 -31.16
N ILE A 458 0.95 5.10 -30.79
CA ILE A 458 -0.43 5.43 -31.10
C ILE A 458 -0.83 6.53 -30.12
N ARG A 459 -0.81 7.78 -30.60
CA ARG A 459 -1.36 8.92 -29.87
C ARG A 459 -2.84 8.68 -29.65
N THR A 460 -3.24 8.48 -28.41
CA THR A 460 -4.60 8.75 -27.96
C THR A 460 -4.57 10.00 -27.10
N ARG A 461 -5.46 10.95 -27.39
CA ARG A 461 -5.70 12.10 -26.51
C ARG A 461 -6.13 11.55 -25.15
N HIS A 462 -5.61 12.13 -24.08
CA HIS A 462 -6.05 11.91 -22.70
C HIS A 462 -7.58 11.78 -22.63
N THR A 463 -8.07 10.56 -22.38
CA THR A 463 -9.43 10.36 -21.90
C THR A 463 -9.36 9.55 -20.63
N SER A 464 -9.75 10.23 -19.57
CA SER A 464 -9.99 9.75 -18.22
C SER A 464 -10.72 8.42 -18.20
N MET A 465 -10.53 7.70 -17.09
CA MET A 465 -11.21 6.47 -16.70
C MET A 465 -12.76 6.54 -16.68
N THR A 466 -13.34 7.67 -17.08
CA THR A 466 -14.78 7.97 -17.06
C THR A 466 -15.53 7.59 -18.35
N ASN A 467 -14.86 7.30 -19.47
CA ASN A 467 -15.57 7.01 -20.72
C ASN A 467 -15.92 5.51 -20.84
N LYS A 468 -17.16 5.14 -20.49
CA LYS A 468 -17.69 3.76 -20.44
C LYS A 468 -17.67 3.00 -21.78
N ASN A 469 -17.38 3.67 -22.90
CA ASN A 469 -17.49 3.07 -24.24
C ASN A 469 -16.17 2.82 -24.97
N HIS A 470 -15.01 3.17 -24.39
CA HIS A 470 -13.71 2.88 -25.00
C HIS A 470 -12.69 2.46 -23.94
N PRO A 471 -12.54 1.15 -23.64
CA PRO A 471 -11.51 0.70 -22.73
C PRO A 471 -10.14 0.89 -23.40
N GLY A 472 -9.38 1.89 -22.95
CA GLY A 472 -7.92 1.97 -23.09
C GLY A 472 -7.37 1.96 -24.51
N GLY A 473 -7.34 3.11 -25.17
CA GLY A 473 -6.51 3.28 -26.35
C GLY A 473 -5.02 3.41 -26.01
N PHE A 474 -4.28 2.30 -26.22
CA PHE A 474 -2.87 2.13 -26.64
C PHE A 474 -1.68 2.69 -25.81
N GLN A 475 -0.69 1.81 -25.52
CA GLN A 475 0.77 2.02 -25.71
C GLN A 475 1.56 0.73 -25.41
N LEU A 476 1.80 -0.10 -26.43
CA LEU A 476 2.60 -1.34 -26.28
C LEU A 476 4.01 -1.06 -25.72
N LEU A 477 4.62 0.06 -26.09
CA LEU A 477 5.90 0.52 -25.53
C LEU A 477 5.82 0.85 -24.04
N SER A 478 4.76 1.53 -23.61
CA SER A 478 4.53 1.88 -22.20
C SER A 478 4.30 0.62 -21.36
N ASP A 479 3.52 -0.34 -21.89
CA ASP A 479 3.31 -1.63 -21.22
C ASP A 479 4.63 -2.38 -21.04
N ILE A 480 5.47 -2.49 -22.09
CA ILE A 480 6.81 -3.09 -22.02
C ILE A 480 7.68 -2.35 -21.01
N GLU A 481 7.69 -1.02 -21.05
CA GLU A 481 8.49 -0.18 -20.15
C GLU A 481 8.11 -0.40 -18.68
N VAL A 482 6.80 -0.39 -18.37
CA VAL A 482 6.27 -0.68 -17.04
C VAL A 482 6.73 -2.06 -16.59
N LEU A 483 6.58 -3.08 -17.43
CA LEU A 483 6.97 -4.46 -17.09
C LEU A 483 8.48 -4.62 -16.90
N LEU A 484 9.30 -3.93 -17.69
CA LEU A 484 10.76 -3.91 -17.51
C LEU A 484 11.17 -3.16 -16.24
N LYS A 485 10.49 -2.06 -15.90
CA LYS A 485 10.69 -1.35 -14.62
C LYS A 485 10.35 -2.25 -13.44
N MET A 486 9.23 -2.99 -13.53
CA MET A 486 8.83 -3.98 -12.53
C MET A 486 9.90 -5.07 -12.37
N ALA A 487 10.30 -5.73 -13.46
CA ALA A 487 11.33 -6.76 -13.45
C ALA A 487 12.66 -6.24 -12.88
N ARG A 488 13.06 -5.03 -13.25
CA ARG A 488 14.29 -4.39 -12.75
C ARG A 488 14.23 -4.12 -11.23
N ARG A 489 13.08 -3.71 -10.69
CA ARG A 489 12.91 -3.36 -9.27
C ARG A 489 13.15 -4.56 -8.36
N GLY A 490 12.59 -5.73 -8.67
CA GLY A 490 12.76 -6.93 -7.85
C GLY A 490 14.01 -7.78 -8.18
N GLU A 491 14.78 -7.44 -9.22
CA GLU A 491 15.93 -8.25 -9.63
C GLU A 491 17.17 -8.01 -8.75
N LYS A 492 17.83 -9.10 -8.32
CA LYS A 492 19.06 -9.11 -7.52
C LYS A 492 20.28 -9.53 -8.37
N ASP A 493 20.07 -10.31 -9.44
CA ASP A 493 21.15 -10.63 -10.39
C ASP A 493 21.59 -9.36 -11.13
N LYS A 494 22.86 -8.97 -10.94
CA LYS A 494 23.44 -7.74 -11.49
C LYS A 494 23.42 -7.73 -13.02
N GLU A 495 23.56 -8.87 -13.67
CA GLU A 495 23.58 -8.98 -15.13
C GLU A 495 22.18 -8.84 -15.71
N LEU A 496 21.17 -9.48 -15.12
CA LEU A 496 19.77 -9.31 -15.50
C LEU A 496 19.31 -7.86 -15.29
N ARG A 497 19.67 -7.23 -14.16
CA ARG A 497 19.41 -5.79 -13.94
C ARG A 497 20.02 -4.91 -15.03
N ARG A 498 21.26 -5.19 -15.43
CA ARG A 498 21.92 -4.46 -16.54
C ARG A 498 21.16 -4.67 -17.85
N LEU A 499 20.74 -5.89 -18.17
CA LEU A 499 19.96 -6.18 -19.38
C LEU A 499 18.62 -5.43 -19.40
N TYR A 500 17.87 -5.44 -18.29
CA TYR A 500 16.62 -4.69 -18.18
C TYR A 500 16.85 -3.18 -18.31
N THR A 501 17.90 -2.66 -17.69
CA THR A 501 18.28 -1.24 -17.79
C THR A 501 18.65 -0.87 -19.22
N SER A 502 19.44 -1.70 -19.91
CA SER A 502 19.78 -1.47 -21.32
C SER A 502 18.55 -1.51 -22.23
N ALA A 503 17.58 -2.37 -21.95
CA ALA A 503 16.32 -2.40 -22.70
C ALA A 503 15.48 -1.13 -22.46
N LEU A 504 15.40 -0.65 -21.21
CA LEU A 504 14.72 0.60 -20.86
C LEU A 504 15.37 1.82 -21.54
N LEU A 505 16.70 1.91 -21.55
CA LEU A 505 17.42 3.00 -22.22
C LEU A 505 17.18 3.03 -23.73
N LYS A 506 17.05 1.86 -24.37
CA LYS A 506 16.68 1.77 -25.80
C LYS A 506 15.27 2.31 -26.06
N ILE A 507 14.34 2.03 -25.15
CA ILE A 507 12.96 2.55 -25.23
C ILE A 507 12.99 4.08 -25.13
N ASP A 508 13.71 4.62 -24.13
CA ASP A 508 13.82 6.05 -23.86
C ASP A 508 14.50 6.85 -25.00
N HIS A 509 15.58 6.32 -25.58
CA HIS A 509 16.26 6.94 -26.72
C HIS A 509 15.32 7.11 -27.93
N SER A 510 14.53 6.09 -28.24
CA SER A 510 13.58 6.17 -29.35
C SER A 510 12.43 7.14 -29.10
N PHE A 511 12.02 7.36 -27.85
CA PHE A 511 11.08 8.43 -27.51
C PHE A 511 11.67 9.81 -27.82
N THR A 512 12.96 10.00 -27.51
CA THR A 512 13.68 11.26 -27.77
C THR A 512 13.79 11.53 -29.27
N GLU A 513 14.24 10.56 -30.07
CA GLU A 513 14.36 10.69 -31.54
C GLU A 513 12.99 10.92 -32.23
N TYR A 514 11.95 10.23 -31.78
CA TYR A 514 10.59 10.43 -32.30
C TYR A 514 10.05 11.84 -31.97
N SER A 515 10.34 12.36 -30.78
CA SER A 515 9.94 13.71 -30.38
C SER A 515 10.65 14.80 -31.18
N GLN A 516 11.92 14.56 -31.57
CA GLN A 516 12.73 15.48 -32.35
C GLN A 516 12.36 15.47 -33.84
N SER A 517 11.99 14.32 -34.41
CA SER A 517 11.57 14.21 -35.81
C SER A 517 10.17 14.78 -36.12
N LYS A 518 9.39 15.13 -35.08
CA LYS A 518 8.04 15.72 -35.19
C LYS A 518 7.97 17.21 -34.79
N ARG A 519 9.10 17.80 -34.39
CA ARG A 519 9.29 19.26 -34.36
C ARG A 519 9.93 19.67 -35.67
#